data_AF-A0AAV0X852-F1
#
_entry.id   AF-A0AAV0X852-F1
#
_cell.length_a   1.000
_cell.length_b   1.000
_cell.length_c   1.000
_cell.angle_alpha   90.00
_cell.angle_beta   90.00
_cell.angle_gamma   90.00
#
_symmetry.space_group_name_H-M   'P 1'
#
loop_
_entity.id
_entity.type
_entity.pdbx_description
1 polymer ?
#
loop_
_entity_poly.entity_id
_entity_poly.type
_entity_poly.pdbx_seq_one_letter_code
_entity_poly.pdbx_strand_id
1 'polypeptide(L)'
;MLVSQVQLLCDLAHKVATDKDVLPLFRARKKDIGGLRTQCSLEQDSILDILIQLQREEEYNSIHVPIGNKLSENYYLIMAISDDVLVEPSVRSEPTGVNTARIQSRIQLPKDRITFI
;
A
#
# COMPACT_ATOMS: atom_id res chain seq x y z
N MET A 1 8.68 -3.52 -19.10
CA MET A 1 7.23 -3.32 -18.94
C MET A 1 6.85 -2.98 -17.50
N LEU A 2 7.35 -3.72 -16.49
CA LEU A 2 7.02 -3.48 -15.08
C LEU A 2 7.51 -2.12 -14.54
N VAL A 3 8.79 -1.79 -14.75
CA VAL A 3 9.38 -0.50 -14.36
C VAL A 3 8.58 0.68 -14.94
N SER A 4 8.12 0.55 -16.19
CA SER A 4 7.29 1.55 -16.87
C SER A 4 5.92 1.71 -16.21
N GLN A 5 5.32 0.63 -15.71
CA GLN A 5 4.04 0.69 -14.99
C GLN A 5 4.19 1.36 -13.62
N VAL A 6 5.26 1.03 -12.87
CA VAL A 6 5.56 1.67 -11.60
C VAL A 6 5.86 3.15 -11.79
N GLN A 7 6.59 3.52 -12.84
CA GLN A 7 6.84 4.92 -13.17
C GLN A 7 5.55 5.66 -13.51
N LEU A 8 4.67 5.09 -14.35
CA LEU A 8 3.37 5.69 -14.66
C LEU A 8 2.53 5.93 -13.40
N LEU A 9 2.53 4.98 -12.47
CA LEU A 9 1.87 5.11 -11.17
C LEU A 9 2.49 6.21 -10.30
N CYS A 10 3.82 6.32 -10.32
CA CYS A 10 4.55 7.38 -9.63
C CYS A 10 4.19 8.76 -10.20
N ASP A 11 4.15 8.90 -11.53
CA ASP A 11 3.76 10.14 -12.21
C ASP A 11 2.31 10.52 -11.88
N LEU A 12 1.41 9.53 -11.83
CA LEU A 12 0.01 9.71 -11.46
C LEU A 12 -0.14 10.13 -9.99
N ALA A 13 0.67 9.59 -9.08
CA ALA A 13 0.70 9.98 -7.68
C ALA A 13 1.09 11.46 -7.54
N HIS A 14 2.16 11.89 -8.21
CA HIS A 14 2.57 13.30 -8.21
C HIS A 14 1.50 14.21 -8.81
N LYS A 15 0.85 13.77 -9.90
CA LYS A 15 -0.20 14.56 -10.55
C LYS A 15 -1.40 14.81 -9.63
N VAL A 16 -1.76 13.83 -8.80
CA VAL A 16 -2.83 13.97 -7.80
C VAL A 16 -2.56 15.10 -6.76
N ALA A 17 -1.29 15.46 -6.55
CA ALA A 17 -0.94 16.55 -5.64
C ALA A 17 -1.41 17.92 -6.19
N THR A 18 -1.42 18.10 -7.52
CA THR A 18 -1.74 19.37 -8.19
C THR A 18 -3.09 19.37 -8.91
N ASP A 19 -3.58 18.20 -9.32
CA ASP A 19 -4.82 18.00 -10.07
C ASP A 19 -5.67 16.92 -9.40
N LYS A 20 -6.81 17.32 -8.82
CA LYS A 20 -7.69 16.38 -8.11
C LYS A 20 -8.60 15.59 -9.04
N ASP A 21 -8.72 15.95 -10.32
CA ASP A 21 -9.56 15.23 -11.28
C ASP A 21 -8.99 13.84 -11.60
N VAL A 22 -7.68 13.65 -11.42
CA VAL A 22 -7.02 12.34 -11.60
C VAL A 22 -7.09 11.43 -10.36
N LEU A 23 -7.66 11.90 -9.25
CA LEU A 23 -7.76 11.13 -8.00
C LEU A 23 -8.51 9.80 -8.16
N PRO A 24 -9.65 9.69 -8.88
CA PRO A 24 -10.32 8.42 -9.07
C PRO A 24 -9.45 7.39 -9.80
N LEU A 25 -8.72 7.84 -10.83
CA LEU A 25 -7.80 6.99 -11.58
C LEU A 25 -6.63 6.52 -10.70
N PHE A 26 -6.07 7.43 -9.89
CA PHE A 26 -5.02 7.08 -8.94
C PHE A 26 -5.50 6.04 -7.92
N ARG A 27 -6.69 6.23 -7.34
CA ARG A 27 -7.29 5.27 -6.39
C ARG A 27 -7.48 3.88 -7.01
N ALA A 28 -7.91 3.81 -8.27
CA ALA A 28 -8.08 2.56 -8.99
C ALA A 28 -6.72 1.86 -9.21
N ARG A 29 -5.73 2.60 -9.70
CA ARG A 29 -4.42 2.06 -10.07
C ARG A 29 -3.53 1.75 -8.87
N LYS A 30 -3.68 2.47 -7.74
CA LYS A 30 -2.89 2.24 -6.52
C LYS A 30 -2.91 0.77 -6.08
N LYS A 31 -4.04 0.09 -6.26
CA LYS A 31 -4.21 -1.33 -5.90
C LYS A 31 -3.20 -2.25 -6.60
N ASP A 32 -2.71 -1.85 -7.77
CA ASP A 32 -1.78 -2.62 -8.58
C ASP A 32 -0.35 -2.60 -8.00
N ILE A 33 0.00 -1.61 -7.17
CA ILE A 33 1.39 -1.35 -6.76
C ILE A 33 2.01 -2.50 -5.94
N GLY A 34 1.20 -3.16 -5.10
CA GLY A 34 1.65 -4.32 -4.33
C GLY A 34 2.00 -5.51 -5.24
N GLY A 35 1.16 -5.77 -6.24
CA GLY A 35 1.41 -6.82 -7.23
C GLY A 35 2.65 -6.55 -8.07
N LEU A 36 2.83 -5.30 -8.52
CA LEU A 36 4.02 -4.88 -9.26
C LEU A 36 5.31 -5.02 -8.44
N ARG A 37 5.27 -4.72 -7.13
CA ARG A 37 6.42 -4.92 -6.24
C ARG A 37 6.78 -6.40 -6.12
N THR A 38 5.79 -7.25 -5.88
CA THR A 38 6.01 -8.71 -5.78
C THR A 38 6.57 -9.28 -7.09
N GLN A 39 5.99 -8.92 -8.23
CA GLN A 39 6.48 -9.39 -9.53
C GLN A 39 7.92 -8.93 -9.79
N CYS A 40 8.27 -7.69 -9.45
CA CYS A 40 9.65 -7.23 -9.59
C CYS A 40 10.62 -8.02 -8.72
N SER A 41 10.25 -8.32 -7.47
CA SER A 41 11.10 -9.13 -6.58
C SER A 41 11.38 -10.50 -7.20
N LEU A 42 10.35 -11.18 -7.70
CA LEU A 42 10.51 -12.49 -8.34
C LEU A 42 11.38 -12.44 -9.60
N GLU A 43 11.22 -11.39 -10.42
CA GLU A 43 12.08 -11.17 -11.60
C GLU A 43 13.55 -10.94 -11.19
N GLN A 44 13.81 -10.15 -10.14
CA GLN A 44 15.16 -9.91 -9.63
C GLN A 44 15.79 -11.17 -9.03
N ASP A 45 15.04 -11.95 -8.25
CA ASP A 45 15.50 -13.22 -7.67
C ASP A 45 15.87 -14.22 -8.77
N SER A 46 15.02 -14.35 -9.80
CA SER A 46 15.31 -15.20 -10.96
C SER A 46 16.55 -14.75 -11.74
N ILE A 47 16.81 -13.45 -11.83
CA ILE A 47 18.01 -12.93 -12.48
C ILE A 47 19.25 -13.24 -11.63
N LEU A 48 19.17 -13.08 -10.32
CA LEU A 48 20.27 -13.43 -9.41
C LEU A 48 20.65 -14.90 -9.54
N ASP A 49 19.66 -15.81 -9.55
CA ASP A 49 19.89 -17.25 -9.72
C ASP A 49 20.64 -17.56 -11.02
N ILE A 50 20.28 -16.89 -12.11
CA ILE A 50 20.97 -17.02 -13.41
C ILE A 50 22.40 -16.49 -13.31
N LEU A 51 22.60 -15.32 -12.70
CA LEU A 51 23.93 -14.73 -12.57
C LEU A 51 24.86 -15.57 -11.70
N ILE A 52 24.34 -16.22 -10.64
CA ILE A 52 25.09 -17.17 -9.83
C ILE A 52 25.54 -18.38 -10.68
N GLN A 53 24.63 -18.95 -11.47
CA GLN A 53 24.98 -20.06 -12.37
C GLN A 53 26.06 -19.69 -13.38
N LEU A 54 26.12 -18.41 -13.77
CA LEU A 54 27.10 -17.86 -14.71
C LEU A 54 28.36 -17.31 -14.03
N GLN A 55 28.48 -17.35 -12.70
CA GLN A 55 29.58 -16.75 -11.93
C GLN A 55 29.76 -15.24 -12.20
N ARG A 56 28.63 -14.51 -12.28
CA ARG A 56 28.54 -13.07 -12.59
C ARG A 56 27.79 -12.30 -11.51
N GLU A 57 27.87 -12.70 -10.24
CA GLU A 57 27.14 -12.06 -9.15
C GLU A 57 27.49 -10.58 -8.96
N GLU A 58 28.70 -10.17 -9.34
CA GLU A 58 29.14 -8.76 -9.30
C GLU A 58 28.30 -7.85 -10.21
N GLU A 59 27.76 -8.38 -11.31
CA GLU A 59 26.85 -7.67 -12.20
C GLU A 59 25.51 -7.39 -11.53
N TYR A 60 25.02 -8.30 -10.70
CA TYR A 60 23.79 -8.10 -9.96
C TYR A 60 23.89 -6.87 -9.06
N ASN A 61 25.01 -6.73 -8.35
CA ASN A 61 25.23 -5.62 -7.45
C ASN A 61 25.31 -4.26 -8.17
N SER A 62 25.91 -4.22 -9.35
CA SER A 62 26.11 -2.97 -10.10
C SER A 62 24.92 -2.57 -10.96
N ILE A 63 24.14 -3.53 -11.47
CA ILE A 63 23.04 -3.27 -12.42
C ILE A 63 21.66 -3.44 -11.75
N HIS A 64 21.47 -4.52 -11.00
CA HIS A 64 20.14 -4.97 -10.57
C HIS A 64 19.72 -4.41 -9.21
N VAL A 65 20.66 -4.30 -8.26
CA VAL A 65 20.40 -3.66 -6.96
C VAL A 65 19.89 -2.22 -7.11
N PRO A 66 20.47 -1.34 -7.96
CA PRO A 66 19.93 -0.01 -8.18
C PRO A 66 18.50 0.01 -8.70
N ILE A 67 18.12 -0.95 -9.55
CA ILE A 67 16.75 -1.08 -10.08
C ILE A 67 15.78 -1.43 -8.95
N GLY A 68 16.13 -2.41 -8.12
CA GLY A 68 15.33 -2.80 -6.95
C GLY A 68 15.15 -1.66 -5.95
N ASN A 69 16.22 -0.91 -5.69
CA ASN A 69 16.18 0.28 -4.84
C ASN A 69 15.25 1.34 -5.42
N LYS A 70 15.38 1.65 -6.72
CA LYS A 70 14.55 2.67 -7.35
C LYS A 70 13.06 2.32 -7.37
N LEU A 71 12.76 1.04 -7.60
CA LEU A 71 11.39 0.53 -7.53
C LEU A 71 10.82 0.64 -6.11
N SER A 72 11.62 0.34 -5.09
CA SER A 72 11.24 0.47 -3.68
C SER A 72 10.99 1.93 -3.29
N GLU A 73 11.86 2.85 -3.72
CA GLU A 73 11.64 4.30 -3.53
C GLU A 73 10.30 4.75 -4.14
N ASN A 74 10.04 4.39 -5.40
CA ASN A 74 8.78 4.73 -6.07
C ASN A 74 7.58 4.13 -5.34
N TYR A 75 7.69 2.88 -4.88
CA TYR A 75 6.65 2.23 -4.07
C TYR A 75 6.33 3.02 -2.80
N TYR A 76 7.34 3.37 -2.00
CA TYR A 76 7.13 4.08 -0.75
C TYR A 76 6.60 5.50 -0.97
N LEU A 77 7.05 6.17 -2.03
CA LEU A 77 6.56 7.49 -2.39
C LEU A 77 5.08 7.46 -2.80
N ILE A 78 4.67 6.48 -3.60
CA ILE A 78 3.25 6.28 -3.95
C ILE A 78 2.40 6.04 -2.69
N MET A 79 2.90 5.23 -1.76
CA MET A 79 2.21 4.95 -0.48
C MET A 79 2.08 6.23 0.38
N ALA A 80 3.16 7.01 0.51
CA ALA A 80 3.14 8.27 1.27
C ALA A 80 2.14 9.28 0.69
N ILE A 81 2.18 9.51 -0.63
CA ILE A 81 1.22 10.42 -1.30
C ILE A 81 -0.21 9.91 -1.15
N SER A 82 -0.40 8.59 -1.23
CA SER A 82 -1.70 7.98 -0.99
C SER A 82 -2.24 8.33 0.39
N ASP A 83 -1.42 8.21 1.43
CA ASP A 83 -1.87 8.44 2.80
C ASP A 83 -2.20 9.93 3.02
N ASP A 84 -1.42 10.85 2.44
CA ASP A 84 -1.69 12.29 2.49
C ASP A 84 -2.98 12.69 1.77
N VAL A 85 -3.28 12.04 0.63
CA VAL A 85 -4.44 12.39 -0.20
C VAL A 85 -5.70 11.63 0.21
N LEU A 86 -5.56 10.50 0.91
CA LEU A 86 -6.66 9.69 1.45
C LEU A 86 -7.07 10.07 2.86
N VAL A 87 -6.64 11.24 3.37
CA VAL A 87 -7.33 11.87 4.51
C VAL A 87 -8.75 12.20 4.07
N GLU A 88 -9.63 11.21 4.17
CA GLU A 88 -11.06 11.36 4.01
C GLU A 88 -11.50 12.47 4.96
N PRO A 89 -12.34 13.44 4.53
CA PRO A 89 -12.98 14.33 5.48
C PRO A 89 -13.71 13.40 6.46
N SER A 90 -13.30 13.44 7.72
CA SER A 90 -13.96 12.70 8.78
C SER A 90 -15.44 13.03 8.65
N VAL A 91 -16.22 12.08 8.13
CA VAL A 91 -17.68 12.17 8.18
C VAL A 91 -17.97 12.02 9.66
N ARG A 92 -17.96 13.16 10.35
CA ARG A 92 -18.52 13.30 11.67
C ARG A 92 -19.99 12.97 11.47
N SER A 93 -20.33 11.71 11.65
CA SER A 93 -21.71 11.26 11.73
C SER A 93 -22.33 12.04 12.87
N GLU A 94 -22.97 13.18 12.57
CA GLU A 94 -23.91 13.77 13.50
C GLU A 94 -24.92 12.67 13.85
N PRO A 95 -25.17 12.40 15.13
CA PRO A 95 -26.12 11.37 15.49
C PRO A 95 -27.48 11.84 14.99
N THR A 96 -27.94 11.24 13.90
CA THR A 96 -29.31 11.40 13.44
C THR A 96 -30.18 10.86 14.57
N GLY A 97 -30.84 11.78 15.28
CA GLY A 97 -31.77 11.45 16.35
C GLY A 97 -32.96 10.69 15.77
N VAL A 98 -32.87 9.36 15.74
CA VAL A 98 -34.01 8.49 15.45
C VAL A 98 -34.53 7.97 16.78
N ASN A 99 -35.60 8.61 17.25
CA ASN A 99 -36.46 8.08 18.30
C ASN A 99 -37.13 6.79 17.78
N THR A 100 -36.62 5.64 18.20
CA THR A 100 -37.42 4.41 18.26
C THR A 100 -37.23 3.76 19.62
N ALA A 101 -38.32 3.79 20.39
CA ALA A 101 -38.47 3.15 21.67
C ALA A 101 -38.22 1.63 21.59
N ARG A 102 -37.67 1.09 22.69
CA ARG A 102 -37.77 -0.31 23.13
C ARG A 102 -37.18 -1.38 22.19
N ILE A 103 -36.05 -1.96 22.62
CA ILE A 103 -36.02 -3.31 23.24
C ILE A 103 -34.66 -3.45 23.94
N GLN A 104 -34.73 -3.81 25.23
CA GLN A 104 -33.57 -4.13 26.05
C GLN A 104 -32.98 -5.47 25.61
N SER A 105 -31.67 -5.52 25.42
CA SER A 105 -30.89 -6.74 25.61
C SER A 105 -29.51 -6.35 26.13
N ARG A 106 -29.40 -6.24 27.45
CA ARG A 106 -28.12 -6.19 28.16
C ARG A 106 -27.47 -7.57 28.04
N ILE A 107 -26.50 -7.72 27.16
CA ILE A 107 -25.52 -8.79 27.30
C ILE A 107 -24.53 -8.31 28.37
N GLN A 108 -24.69 -8.80 29.60
CA GLN A 108 -23.70 -8.66 30.66
C GLN A 108 -22.78 -9.87 30.63
N LEU A 109 -21.50 -9.65 30.35
CA LEU A 109 -20.45 -10.65 30.50
C LEU A 109 -20.19 -10.91 32.01
N PRO A 110 -19.97 -12.16 32.44
CA PRO A 110 -19.65 -12.47 33.84
C PRO A 110 -18.28 -11.90 34.20
N LYS A 111 -18.18 -11.31 35.40
CA LYS A 111 -16.90 -10.90 35.99
C LYS A 111 -16.32 -12.06 36.77
N ASP A 112 -15.47 -12.86 36.13
CA ASP A 112 -14.70 -13.86 36.84
C ASP A 112 -13.61 -13.15 37.66
N ARG A 113 -13.81 -13.13 38.98
CA ARG A 113 -12.82 -12.70 39.96
C ARG A 113 -11.77 -13.81 40.07
N ILE A 114 -10.58 -13.59 39.52
CA ILE A 114 -9.39 -14.36 39.88
C ILE A 114 -8.79 -13.70 41.14
N THR A 115 -9.00 -14.34 42.29
CA THR A 115 -8.28 -14.02 43.53
C THR A 115 -6.96 -14.76 43.49
N PHE A 116 -5.84 -14.03 43.42
CA PHE A 116 -4.53 -14.57 43.72
C PHE A 116 -4.37 -14.65 45.25
N ILE A 117 -3.96 -15.82 45.74
CA ILE A 117 -3.32 -16.01 47.05
C ILE A 117 -1.91 -16.51 46.76
#